data_AF-A0A7C0YCQ4-F1
#
_entry.id   AF-A0A7C0YCQ4-F1
#
_cell.length_a   1.000
_cell.length_b   1.000
_cell.length_c   1.000
_cell.angle_alpha   90.00
_cell.angle_beta   90.00
_cell.angle_gamma   90.00
#
_symmetry.space_group_name_H-M   'P 1'
#
loop_
_entity.id
_entity.type
_entity.pdbx_description
1 polymer ?
#
loop_
_entity_poly.entity_id
_entity_poly.type
_entity_poly.pdbx_seq_one_letter_code
_entity_poly.pdbx_strand_id
1 'polypeptide(L)'
;MKLKKIYETVVAKGIEADPRNRKTVLKSLDKAKKKYREMKKDEKEFFDMETLSNPYADTRILHGTGEEEIRTALVGIDMEGAEILLADRLSSRGKKIDLVIAHHPEGKAFANFYEVMHMQADILNKFGVPINIAEGLLEGRIKEVERRLSPVNHARAADMARLLDMPFMCMHTPADNMV
;
A
#
# COMPACT_ATOMS: atom_id res chain seq x y z
N MET A 1 3.19 -7.13 19.42
CA MET A 1 1.95 -6.81 18.69
C MET A 1 2.06 -7.47 17.34
N LYS A 2 1.01 -8.15 16.87
CA LYS A 2 1.04 -8.83 15.58
C LYS A 2 1.23 -7.86 14.41
N LEU A 3 2.03 -8.23 13.42
CA LEU A 3 2.21 -7.44 12.18
C LEU A 3 0.86 -7.12 11.53
N LYS A 4 -0.03 -8.12 11.42
CA LYS A 4 -1.38 -7.94 10.88
C LYS A 4 -2.16 -6.87 11.65
N LYS A 5 -2.02 -6.81 12.98
CA LYS A 5 -2.72 -5.82 13.80
C LYS A 5 -2.20 -4.40 13.56
N ILE A 6 -0.89 -4.25 13.35
CA ILE A 6 -0.29 -2.97 12.93
C ILE A 6 -0.91 -2.54 11.61
N TYR A 7 -0.85 -3.41 10.62
CA TYR A 7 -1.33 -3.14 9.27
C TYR A 7 -2.84 -2.79 9.23
N GLU A 8 -3.69 -3.56 9.92
CA GLU A 8 -5.12 -3.26 10.05
C GLU A 8 -5.37 -1.90 10.72
N THR A 9 -4.55 -1.54 11.71
CA THR A 9 -4.65 -0.25 12.41
C THR A 9 -4.28 0.90 11.47
N VAL A 10 -3.21 0.75 10.69
CA VAL A 10 -2.79 1.72 9.67
C VAL A 10 -3.91 1.95 8.66
N VAL A 11 -4.47 0.89 8.09
CA VAL A 11 -5.56 0.99 7.11
C VAL A 11 -6.80 1.64 7.74
N ALA A 12 -7.21 1.21 8.94
CA ALA A 12 -8.36 1.78 9.63
C ALA A 12 -8.17 3.29 9.90
N LYS A 13 -6.98 3.69 10.36
CA LYS A 13 -6.64 5.09 10.59
C LYS A 13 -6.62 5.90 9.30
N GLY A 14 -6.07 5.35 8.22
CA GLY A 14 -6.14 5.96 6.89
C GLY A 14 -7.57 6.21 6.43
N ILE A 15 -8.49 5.27 6.64
CA ILE A 15 -9.93 5.42 6.31
C ILE A 15 -10.61 6.48 7.17
N GLU A 16 -10.26 6.57 8.45
CA GLU A 16 -10.80 7.60 9.36
C GLU A 16 -10.38 9.02 8.93
N ALA A 17 -9.14 9.18 8.48
CA ALA A 17 -8.58 10.45 8.04
C ALA A 17 -8.79 10.75 6.54
N ASP A 18 -9.43 9.85 5.79
CA ASP A 18 -9.51 9.98 4.33
C ASP A 18 -10.27 11.25 3.88
N PRO A 19 -9.68 12.11 3.02
CA PRO A 19 -10.30 13.35 2.57
C PRO A 19 -11.58 13.12 1.77
N ARG A 20 -11.79 11.95 1.16
CA ARG A 20 -13.03 11.58 0.46
C ARG A 20 -14.17 11.26 1.41
N ASN A 21 -13.93 11.17 2.73
CA ASN A 21 -14.80 10.70 3.80
C ASN A 21 -15.02 9.18 3.83
N ARG A 22 -15.29 8.66 5.05
CA ARG A 22 -15.49 7.23 5.31
C ARG A 22 -16.58 6.59 4.45
N LYS A 23 -17.68 7.29 4.17
CA LYS A 23 -18.79 6.74 3.37
C LYS A 23 -18.36 6.46 1.93
N THR A 24 -17.58 7.37 1.34
CA THR A 24 -17.05 7.21 -0.02
C THR A 24 -16.08 6.03 -0.09
N VAL A 25 -15.18 5.92 0.89
CA VAL A 25 -14.21 4.82 0.97
C VAL A 25 -14.89 3.46 1.16
N LEU A 26 -15.89 3.35 2.02
CA LEU A 26 -16.64 2.09 2.17
C LEU A 26 -17.38 1.72 0.87
N LYS A 27 -17.90 2.71 0.14
CA LYS A 27 -18.53 2.47 -1.16
C LYS A 27 -17.54 1.94 -2.21
N SER A 28 -16.28 2.38 -2.20
CA SER A 28 -15.27 1.85 -3.13
C SER A 28 -14.91 0.39 -2.79
N LEU A 29 -14.78 0.05 -1.50
CA LEU A 29 -14.59 -1.33 -1.05
C LEU A 29 -15.78 -2.24 -1.43
N ASP A 30 -17.01 -1.76 -1.29
CA ASP A 30 -18.19 -2.52 -1.70
C ASP A 30 -18.25 -2.76 -3.21
N LYS A 31 -17.82 -1.77 -4.02
CA LYS A 31 -17.65 -1.95 -5.46
C LYS A 31 -16.59 -3.02 -5.77
N ALA A 32 -15.45 -3.00 -5.08
CA ALA A 32 -14.40 -4.01 -5.26
C ALA A 32 -14.90 -5.43 -4.91
N LYS A 33 -15.62 -5.58 -3.79
CA LYS A 33 -16.25 -6.85 -3.40
C LYS A 33 -17.30 -7.32 -4.41
N LYS A 34 -18.10 -6.42 -4.96
CA LYS A 34 -19.09 -6.74 -6.00
C LYS A 34 -18.38 -7.23 -7.26
N LYS A 35 -17.37 -6.50 -7.74
CA LYS A 35 -16.54 -6.87 -8.89
C LYS A 35 -15.95 -8.27 -8.71
N TYR A 36 -15.33 -8.52 -7.55
CA TYR A 36 -14.78 -9.84 -7.23
C TYR A 36 -15.84 -10.95 -7.27
N ARG A 37 -17.04 -10.75 -6.69
CA ARG A 37 -18.10 -11.78 -6.73
C ARG A 37 -18.51 -12.14 -8.16
N GLU A 38 -18.62 -11.13 -9.03
CA GLU A 38 -19.05 -11.24 -10.43
C GLU A 38 -17.95 -11.78 -11.38
N MET A 39 -16.68 -11.77 -10.96
CA MET A 39 -15.57 -12.33 -11.73
C MET A 39 -15.68 -13.84 -11.95
N LYS A 40 -15.19 -14.28 -13.11
CA LYS A 40 -15.05 -15.69 -13.45
C LYS A 40 -13.96 -16.35 -12.59
N LYS A 41 -13.97 -17.70 -12.56
CA LYS A 41 -13.07 -18.46 -11.67
C LYS A 41 -11.59 -18.27 -12.01
N ASP A 42 -11.27 -18.19 -13.29
CA ASP A 42 -9.94 -17.90 -13.85
C ASP A 42 -9.47 -16.48 -13.52
N GLU A 43 -10.36 -15.48 -13.57
CA GLU A 43 -10.01 -14.10 -13.19
C GLU A 43 -9.74 -13.95 -11.69
N LYS A 44 -10.45 -14.71 -10.85
CA LYS A 44 -10.29 -14.68 -9.39
C LYS A 44 -8.92 -15.16 -8.92
N GLU A 45 -8.25 -16.02 -9.68
CA GLU A 45 -6.91 -16.52 -9.34
C GLU A 45 -5.86 -15.41 -9.24
N PHE A 46 -5.99 -14.39 -10.10
CA PHE A 46 -5.04 -13.27 -10.17
C PHE A 46 -5.53 -12.02 -9.43
N PHE A 47 -6.68 -12.09 -8.77
CA PHE A 47 -7.27 -10.95 -8.08
C PHE A 47 -6.50 -10.60 -6.81
N ASP A 48 -6.22 -9.30 -6.60
CA ASP A 48 -5.61 -8.84 -5.35
C ASP A 48 -6.63 -8.81 -4.22
N MET A 49 -6.71 -9.90 -3.46
CA MET A 49 -7.64 -10.05 -2.33
C MET A 49 -7.51 -8.94 -1.28
N GLU A 50 -6.34 -8.31 -1.17
CA GLU A 50 -6.10 -7.20 -0.24
C GLU A 50 -7.01 -6.00 -0.54
N THR A 51 -7.38 -5.78 -1.81
CA THR A 51 -8.26 -4.68 -2.24
C THR A 51 -9.70 -4.80 -1.71
N LEU A 52 -10.07 -5.95 -1.15
CA LEU A 52 -11.40 -6.16 -0.54
C LEU A 52 -11.51 -5.54 0.86
N SER A 53 -10.37 -5.30 1.52
CA SER A 53 -10.28 -4.76 2.88
C SER A 53 -9.44 -3.49 2.98
N ASN A 54 -8.51 -3.28 2.05
CA ASN A 54 -7.67 -2.09 1.99
C ASN A 54 -7.94 -1.29 0.70
N PRO A 55 -8.44 -0.04 0.81
CA PRO A 55 -8.74 0.79 -0.36
C PRO A 55 -7.49 1.49 -0.95
N TYR A 56 -6.31 1.31 -0.36
CA TYR A 56 -5.08 1.99 -0.75
C TYR A 56 -4.11 0.99 -1.37
N ALA A 57 -3.91 1.04 -2.69
CA ALA A 57 -3.02 0.12 -3.40
C ALA A 57 -1.54 0.29 -3.01
N ASP A 58 -1.17 1.49 -2.57
CA ASP A 58 0.18 1.92 -2.21
C ASP A 58 0.62 1.56 -0.78
N THR A 59 -0.18 0.76 -0.07
CA THR A 59 0.07 0.38 1.32
C THR A 59 -0.11 -1.13 1.45
N ARG A 60 0.97 -1.85 1.78
CA ARG A 60 0.97 -3.32 1.81
C ARG A 60 1.94 -3.88 2.84
N ILE A 61 1.62 -5.06 3.38
CA ILE A 61 2.65 -5.99 3.87
C ILE A 61 3.37 -6.54 2.63
N LEU A 62 4.67 -6.34 2.58
CA LEU A 62 5.54 -6.71 1.46
C LEU A 62 6.24 -8.04 1.70
N HIS A 63 6.57 -8.31 2.97
CA HIS A 63 7.04 -9.60 3.42
C HIS A 63 6.57 -9.86 4.86
N GLY A 64 6.14 -11.10 5.13
CA GLY A 64 5.57 -11.53 6.40
C GLY A 64 4.22 -12.24 6.22
N THR A 65 3.91 -13.09 7.18
CA THR A 65 2.65 -13.84 7.32
C THR A 65 1.55 -13.01 7.99
N GLY A 66 1.92 -11.96 8.73
CA GLY A 66 1.03 -11.17 9.57
C GLY A 66 1.01 -11.65 11.03
N GLU A 67 1.52 -12.85 11.31
CA GLU A 67 1.54 -13.46 12.65
C GLU A 67 2.82 -13.17 13.44
N GLU A 68 3.76 -12.43 12.86
CA GLU A 68 5.01 -12.04 13.51
C GLU A 68 4.74 -11.16 14.73
N GLU A 69 5.46 -11.42 15.83
CA GLU A 69 5.43 -10.57 17.01
C GLU A 69 6.39 -9.40 16.86
N ILE A 70 5.83 -8.22 16.64
CA ILE A 70 6.59 -6.99 16.48
C ILE A 70 6.71 -6.28 17.83
N ARG A 71 7.96 -5.98 18.24
CA ARG A 71 8.30 -5.14 19.40
C ARG A 71 9.13 -3.93 18.99
N THR A 72 10.00 -4.10 18.01
CA THR A 72 10.88 -3.04 17.50
C THR A 72 10.70 -2.90 16.00
N ALA A 73 10.50 -1.68 15.53
CA ALA A 73 10.44 -1.37 14.10
C ALA A 73 11.53 -0.37 13.71
N LEU A 74 12.11 -0.56 12.53
CA LEU A 74 12.91 0.46 11.84
C LEU A 74 12.01 1.14 10.82
N VAL A 75 11.82 2.45 10.96
CA VAL A 75 10.88 3.24 10.15
C VAL A 75 11.62 4.34 9.43
N GLY A 76 11.33 4.54 8.15
CA GLY A 76 11.92 5.60 7.35
C GLY A 76 11.09 5.92 6.12
N ILE A 77 11.49 6.95 5.38
CA ILE A 77 10.80 7.39 4.18
C ILE A 77 11.04 6.38 3.06
N ASP A 78 12.31 6.25 2.67
CA ASP A 78 12.81 5.28 1.72
C ASP A 78 13.45 4.13 2.50
N MET A 79 12.86 2.93 2.40
CA MET A 79 13.41 1.72 3.02
C MET A 79 13.67 0.69 1.93
N GLU A 80 14.79 0.85 1.24
CA GLU A 80 15.18 0.01 0.12
C GLU A 80 16.11 -1.13 0.59
N GLY A 81 16.78 -1.82 -0.33
CA GLY A 81 17.65 -2.94 0.01
C GLY A 81 18.78 -2.59 0.99
N ALA A 82 19.32 -1.37 0.95
CA ALA A 82 20.36 -0.95 1.87
C ALA A 82 19.85 -0.91 3.32
N GLU A 83 18.62 -0.43 3.53
CA GLU A 83 17.98 -0.33 4.83
C GLU A 83 17.53 -1.69 5.36
N ILE A 84 17.11 -2.61 4.46
CA ILE A 84 16.86 -4.01 4.84
C ILE A 84 18.15 -4.66 5.35
N LEU A 85 19.28 -4.49 4.64
CA LEU A 85 20.58 -4.99 5.10
C LEU A 85 21.03 -4.33 6.41
N LEU A 86 20.75 -3.04 6.59
CA LEU A 86 21.02 -2.35 7.84
C LEU A 86 20.21 -2.94 9.00
N ALA A 87 18.93 -3.23 8.79
CA ALA A 87 18.06 -3.84 9.80
C ALA A 87 18.57 -5.22 10.24
N ASP A 88 19.00 -6.06 9.27
CA ASP A 88 19.66 -7.34 9.55
C ASP A 88 20.99 -7.14 10.31
N ARG A 89 21.81 -6.18 9.87
CA ARG A 89 23.10 -5.89 10.52
C ARG A 89 22.97 -5.40 11.95
N LEU A 90 21.95 -4.58 12.24
CA LEU A 90 21.65 -4.15 13.60
C LEU A 90 21.18 -5.32 14.46
N SER A 91 20.33 -6.18 13.90
CA SER A 91 19.81 -7.37 14.57
C SER A 91 20.92 -8.35 14.93
N SER A 92 21.84 -8.64 14.01
CA SER A 92 23.03 -9.49 14.25
C SER A 92 24.00 -8.91 15.28
N ARG A 93 23.91 -7.60 15.59
CA ARG A 93 24.70 -6.92 16.63
C ARG A 93 23.96 -6.77 17.97
N GLY A 94 22.83 -7.46 18.13
CA GLY A 94 22.06 -7.49 19.37
C GLY A 94 20.96 -6.43 19.46
N LYS A 95 20.84 -5.52 18.49
CA LYS A 95 19.70 -4.59 18.39
C LYS A 95 18.65 -5.18 17.45
N LYS A 96 17.85 -6.10 17.98
CA LYS A 96 16.81 -6.80 17.21
C LYS A 96 15.82 -5.81 16.58
N ILE A 97 15.65 -5.90 15.26
CA ILE A 97 14.60 -5.24 14.49
C ILE A 97 13.60 -6.33 14.08
N ASP A 98 12.33 -6.18 14.47
CA ASP A 98 11.29 -7.17 14.14
C ASP A 98 10.52 -6.80 12.87
N LEU A 99 10.58 -5.54 12.44
CA LEU A 99 9.84 -5.03 11.28
C LEU A 99 10.57 -3.83 10.66
N VAL A 100 10.60 -3.78 9.34
CA VAL A 100 10.91 -2.56 8.58
C VAL A 100 9.62 -1.93 8.05
N ILE A 101 9.50 -0.62 8.15
CA ILE A 101 8.36 0.15 7.65
C ILE A 101 8.84 1.28 6.74
N ALA A 102 8.48 1.22 5.47
CA ALA A 102 8.66 2.31 4.52
C ALA A 102 7.45 3.26 4.53
N HIS A 103 7.70 4.55 4.28
CA HIS A 103 6.65 5.45 3.84
C HIS A 103 6.39 5.26 2.34
N HIS A 104 7.44 5.36 1.51
CA HIS A 104 7.28 5.20 0.08
C HIS A 104 6.94 3.75 -0.29
N PRO A 105 6.08 3.54 -1.30
CA PRO A 105 5.66 2.20 -1.68
C PRO A 105 6.82 1.40 -2.26
N GLU A 106 6.86 0.12 -1.93
CA GLU A 106 7.82 -0.85 -2.44
C GLU A 106 7.07 -2.09 -2.96
N GLY A 107 7.73 -2.96 -3.73
CA GLY A 107 7.13 -4.23 -4.13
C GLY A 107 5.79 -4.08 -4.87
N LYS A 108 4.80 -4.89 -4.47
CA LYS A 108 3.46 -4.89 -5.05
C LYS A 108 2.72 -3.56 -4.85
N ALA A 109 3.01 -2.83 -3.78
CA ALA A 109 2.42 -1.52 -3.54
C ALA A 109 2.91 -0.49 -4.56
N PHE A 110 4.21 -0.54 -4.88
CA PHE A 110 4.81 0.32 -5.90
C PHE A 110 4.30 0.00 -7.30
N ALA A 111 4.19 -1.29 -7.63
CA ALA A 111 3.69 -1.74 -8.95
C ALA A 111 2.28 -1.22 -9.28
N ASN A 112 1.44 -1.03 -8.25
CA ASN A 112 0.07 -0.57 -8.39
C ASN A 112 -0.11 0.87 -7.87
N PHE A 113 0.97 1.62 -7.69
CA PHE A 113 0.91 2.97 -7.10
C PHE A 113 -0.01 3.92 -7.87
N TYR A 114 -0.04 3.81 -9.20
CA TYR A 114 -0.90 4.66 -10.03
C TYR A 114 -2.40 4.46 -9.72
N GLU A 115 -2.81 3.32 -9.14
CA GLU A 115 -4.22 3.07 -8.81
C GLU A 115 -4.75 4.03 -7.73
N VAL A 116 -3.91 4.42 -6.75
CA VAL A 116 -4.35 5.37 -5.72
C VAL A 116 -4.64 6.75 -6.30
N MET A 117 -4.06 7.10 -7.45
CA MET A 117 -4.30 8.39 -8.09
C MET A 117 -5.76 8.57 -8.53
N HIS A 118 -6.52 7.50 -8.77
CA HIS A 118 -7.95 7.61 -9.06
C HIS A 118 -8.74 8.21 -7.90
N MET A 119 -8.25 8.10 -6.66
CA MET A 119 -8.87 8.75 -5.50
C MET A 119 -8.84 10.27 -5.60
N GLN A 120 -7.89 10.84 -6.34
CA GLN A 120 -7.79 12.28 -6.54
C GLN A 120 -9.00 12.82 -7.31
N ALA A 121 -9.60 12.00 -8.20
CA ALA A 121 -10.82 12.39 -8.90
C ALA A 121 -11.99 12.58 -7.91
N ASP A 122 -12.14 11.66 -6.95
CA ASP A 122 -13.14 11.76 -5.89
C ASP A 122 -12.90 12.98 -4.98
N ILE A 123 -11.63 13.27 -4.66
CA ILE A 123 -11.25 14.44 -3.85
C ILE A 123 -11.61 15.73 -4.59
N LEU A 124 -11.20 15.89 -5.84
CA LEU A 124 -11.55 17.05 -6.66
C LEU A 124 -13.07 17.20 -6.81
N ASN A 125 -13.78 16.08 -6.94
CA ASN A 125 -15.24 16.10 -7.01
C ASN A 125 -15.90 16.60 -5.74
N LYS A 126 -15.38 16.20 -4.57
CA LYS A 126 -15.82 16.74 -3.28
C LYS A 126 -15.66 18.26 -3.20
N PHE A 127 -14.65 18.82 -3.88
CA PHE A 127 -14.40 20.27 -3.95
C PHE A 127 -15.06 20.98 -5.14
N GLY A 128 -16.02 20.32 -5.81
CA GLY A 128 -16.90 20.96 -6.80
C GLY A 128 -16.48 20.77 -8.26
N VAL A 129 -15.40 20.02 -8.54
CA VAL A 129 -15.05 19.67 -9.92
C VAL A 129 -15.95 18.52 -10.41
N PRO A 130 -16.66 18.64 -11.55
CA PRO A 130 -17.44 17.52 -12.07
C PRO A 130 -16.58 16.27 -12.28
N ILE A 131 -17.06 15.09 -11.87
CA ILE A 131 -16.24 13.86 -11.82
C ILE A 131 -15.60 13.52 -13.18
N ASN A 132 -16.34 13.69 -14.27
CA ASN A 132 -15.86 13.46 -15.62
C ASN A 132 -14.71 14.41 -16.02
N ILE A 133 -14.71 15.64 -15.50
CA ILE A 133 -13.61 16.60 -15.70
C ILE A 133 -12.40 16.19 -14.84
N ALA A 134 -12.62 15.83 -13.58
CA ALA A 134 -11.56 15.40 -12.68
C ALA A 134 -10.83 14.15 -13.21
N GLU A 135 -11.58 13.15 -13.68
CA GLU A 135 -11.04 11.95 -14.33
C GLU A 135 -10.24 12.29 -15.60
N GLY A 136 -10.79 13.15 -16.47
CA GLY A 136 -10.11 13.58 -17.70
C GLY A 136 -8.81 14.35 -17.44
N LEU A 137 -8.76 15.18 -16.39
CA LEU A 137 -7.55 15.90 -15.98
C LEU A 137 -6.45 14.96 -15.48
N LEU A 138 -6.83 13.88 -14.79
CA LEU A 138 -5.89 12.94 -14.17
C LEU A 138 -5.42 11.85 -15.13
N GLU A 139 -6.20 11.49 -16.14
CA GLU A 139 -5.92 10.36 -17.05
C GLU A 139 -4.51 10.42 -17.64
N GLY A 140 -4.10 11.59 -18.16
CA GLY A 140 -2.78 11.77 -18.75
C GLY A 140 -1.65 11.51 -17.75
N ARG A 141 -1.80 12.02 -16.52
CA ARG A 141 -0.81 11.85 -15.45
C ARG A 141 -0.76 10.41 -14.94
N ILE A 142 -1.92 9.76 -14.77
CA ILE A 142 -2.00 8.36 -14.34
C ILE A 142 -1.28 7.46 -15.35
N LYS A 143 -1.53 7.62 -16.65
CA LYS A 143 -0.85 6.86 -17.71
C LYS A 143 0.65 7.13 -17.79
N GLU A 144 1.08 8.36 -17.50
CA GLU A 144 2.51 8.69 -17.41
C GLU A 144 3.18 7.90 -16.26
N VAL A 145 2.57 7.93 -15.08
CA VAL A 145 3.08 7.21 -13.90
C VAL A 145 3.07 5.70 -14.13
N GLU A 146 1.97 5.13 -14.62
CA GLU A 146 1.86 3.71 -14.95
C GLU A 146 3.00 3.26 -15.89
N ARG A 147 3.23 3.99 -16.99
CA ARG A 147 4.30 3.67 -17.96
C ARG A 147 5.69 3.81 -17.39
N ARG A 148 5.90 4.79 -16.49
CA ARG A 148 7.18 4.98 -15.81
C ARG A 148 7.48 3.86 -14.83
N LEU A 149 6.46 3.32 -14.17
CA LEU A 149 6.60 2.24 -13.18
C LEU A 149 6.72 0.87 -13.84
N SER A 150 5.99 0.63 -14.93
CA SER A 150 5.94 -0.67 -15.62
C SER A 150 7.30 -1.39 -15.81
N PRO A 151 8.41 -0.73 -16.23
CA PRO A 151 9.69 -1.41 -16.46
C PRO A 151 10.56 -1.55 -15.19
N VAL A 152 10.14 -1.05 -14.03
CA VAL A 152 10.98 -1.03 -12.83
C VAL A 152 11.03 -2.41 -12.18
N ASN A 153 12.16 -2.71 -11.51
CA ASN A 153 12.26 -3.89 -10.65
C ASN A 153 11.57 -3.64 -9.30
N HIS A 154 10.25 -3.77 -9.30
CA HIS A 154 9.40 -3.56 -8.12
C HIS A 154 9.79 -4.43 -6.93
N ALA A 155 10.20 -5.68 -7.17
CA ALA A 155 10.37 -6.67 -6.10
C ALA A 155 11.71 -6.57 -5.36
N ARG A 156 12.65 -5.73 -5.81
CA ARG A 156 14.04 -5.73 -5.32
C ARG A 156 14.17 -5.68 -3.79
N ALA A 157 13.51 -4.73 -3.13
CA ALA A 157 13.57 -4.60 -1.67
C ALA A 157 12.79 -5.72 -0.97
N ALA A 158 11.61 -6.07 -1.49
CA ALA A 158 10.76 -7.13 -0.93
C ALA A 158 11.42 -8.53 -1.01
N ASP A 159 12.13 -8.83 -2.10
CA ASP A 159 12.87 -10.08 -2.26
C ASP A 159 14.08 -10.15 -1.32
N MET A 160 14.76 -9.02 -1.10
CA MET A 160 15.83 -8.95 -0.11
C MET A 160 15.30 -9.21 1.31
N ALA A 161 14.18 -8.57 1.66
CA ALA A 161 13.49 -8.80 2.93
C ALA A 161 13.10 -10.28 3.09
N ARG A 162 12.59 -10.91 2.02
CA ARG A 162 12.26 -12.33 1.98
C ARG A 162 13.47 -13.26 2.18
N LEU A 163 14.61 -12.93 1.57
CA LEU A 163 15.83 -13.74 1.71
C LEU A 163 16.44 -13.66 3.11
N LEU A 164 16.22 -12.55 3.82
CA LEU A 164 16.70 -12.31 5.17
C LEU A 164 15.65 -12.62 6.25
N ASP A 165 14.47 -13.10 5.86
CA ASP A 165 13.31 -13.33 6.75
C ASP A 165 12.99 -12.10 7.62
N MET A 166 13.05 -10.91 7.01
CA MET A 166 12.82 -9.61 7.66
C MET A 166 11.41 -9.12 7.35
N PRO A 167 10.47 -9.11 8.31
CA PRO A 167 9.15 -8.57 8.08
C PRO A 167 9.22 -7.13 7.55
N PHE A 168 8.47 -6.86 6.49
CA PHE A 168 8.55 -5.60 5.77
C PHE A 168 7.18 -5.15 5.30
N MET A 169 6.85 -3.88 5.53
CA MET A 169 5.63 -3.26 5.03
C MET A 169 5.87 -1.81 4.59
N CYS A 170 4.95 -1.26 3.81
CA CYS A 170 4.91 0.16 3.50
C CYS A 170 3.56 0.77 3.91
N MET A 171 3.55 2.05 4.27
CA MET A 171 2.33 2.83 4.53
C MET A 171 2.44 4.24 3.94
N HIS A 172 1.78 4.44 2.81
CA HIS A 172 1.86 5.69 2.05
C HIS A 172 0.60 6.54 2.24
N THR A 173 -0.46 6.33 1.43
CA THR A 173 -1.71 7.13 1.53
C THR A 173 -2.27 7.24 2.96
N PRO A 174 -2.32 6.18 3.79
CA PRO A 174 -2.78 6.31 5.17
C PRO A 174 -1.94 7.25 6.04
N ALA A 175 -0.63 7.35 5.78
CA ALA A 175 0.25 8.30 6.47
C ALA A 175 0.03 9.72 5.94
N ASP A 176 -0.09 9.89 4.61
CA ASP A 176 -0.35 11.18 3.96
C ASP A 176 -1.68 11.81 4.40
N ASN A 177 -2.69 10.99 4.70
CA ASN A 177 -3.98 11.47 5.16
C ASN A 177 -3.94 12.10 6.57
N MET A 178 -2.85 11.96 7.34
CA MET A 178 -2.75 12.40 8.75
C MET A 178 -2.35 13.88 8.91
N VAL A 179 -2.90 14.75 8.06
CA VAL A 179 -2.63 16.20 8.05
C VAL A 179 -3.66 17.04 8.78
#